data_AF-A0A965X6U3-F1
#
_entry.id   AF-A0A965X6U3-F1
#
_cell.length_a   1.000
_cell.length_b   1.000
_cell.length_c   1.000
_cell.angle_alpha   90.00
_cell.angle_beta   90.00
_cell.angle_gamma   90.00
#
_symmetry.space_group_name_H-M   'P 1'
#
loop_
_entity.id
_entity.type
_entity.pdbx_description
1 polymer ?
#
loop_
_entity_poly.entity_id
_entity_poly.type
_entity_poly.pdbx_seq_one_letter_code
_entity_poly.pdbx_strand_id
1 'polypeptide(L)'
;MQKPSGSSEALFHLHGIPPLGPALSLALQHVVAMIVGCVTPAIIVANTAGLAQSQRVLLIQTSLVVAAISTLFQLFPISFRGRKFRFGSGLPVIIGISFAYVPSMQALAEQEGGMAAIAGAMIVGGAIAFIIGFFVKRIRKLFPPMITGTVVFTIGLSLYPTAINYMAGGTANTYDLVVGLKGMTEAMVYGSWQNWVIALITLAVVVALNHYAKGICKLASILIGMLVGYGI
;
A
#
# COMPACT_ATOMS: atom_id res chain seq x y z
N MET A 1 1.43 32.71 19.94
CA MET A 1 1.29 32.36 18.51
C MET A 1 -0.21 32.21 18.23
N GLN A 2 -0.82 33.20 17.57
CA GLN A 2 -2.24 33.15 17.22
C GLN A 2 -2.46 32.04 16.18
N LYS A 3 -3.37 31.11 16.48
CA LYS A 3 -3.81 30.10 15.52
C LYS A 3 -4.67 30.81 14.47
N PRO A 4 -4.31 30.81 13.18
CA PRO A 4 -5.22 31.31 12.16
C PRO A 4 -6.46 30.41 12.15
N SER A 5 -7.59 30.95 12.57
CA SER A 5 -8.90 30.28 12.52
C SER A 5 -9.68 30.79 11.31
N GLY A 6 -10.24 29.88 10.51
CA GLY A 6 -11.27 30.20 9.51
C GLY A 6 -10.81 30.62 8.10
N SER A 7 -9.52 30.82 7.83
CA SER A 7 -9.01 31.11 6.47
C SER A 7 -8.52 29.85 5.74
N SER A 8 -8.69 29.76 4.41
CA SER A 8 -8.10 28.68 3.59
C SER A 8 -6.57 28.59 3.71
N GLU A 9 -5.88 29.65 4.13
CA GLU A 9 -4.44 29.61 4.43
C GLU A 9 -4.10 28.71 5.64
N ALA A 10 -5.04 28.50 6.57
CA ALA A 10 -4.86 27.60 7.71
C ALA A 10 -4.68 26.13 7.29
N LEU A 11 -5.07 25.75 6.06
CA LEU A 11 -4.86 24.41 5.50
C LEU A 11 -3.37 24.08 5.29
N PHE A 12 -2.53 25.09 5.07
CA PHE A 12 -1.10 24.90 4.77
C PHE A 12 -0.21 25.05 6.01
N HIS A 13 -0.79 25.36 7.17
CA HIS A 13 -0.08 25.45 8.43
C HIS A 13 -0.16 24.13 9.22
N LEU A 14 0.99 23.61 9.66
CA LEU A 14 1.13 22.39 10.47
C LEU A 14 0.22 22.34 11.71
N HIS A 15 -0.19 23.48 12.26
CA HIS A 15 -1.07 23.59 13.43
C HIS A 15 -2.31 24.47 13.17
N GLY A 16 -2.64 24.73 11.90
CA GLY A 16 -3.85 25.45 11.52
C GLY A 16 -5.09 24.59 11.78
N ILE A 17 -6.21 25.22 12.13
CA ILE A 17 -7.50 24.55 12.30
C ILE A 17 -8.36 24.96 11.11
N PRO A 18 -8.33 24.18 10.00
CA PRO A 18 -9.14 24.49 8.83
C PRO A 18 -10.63 24.27 9.10
N PRO A 19 -11.52 24.90 8.32
CA PRO A 19 -12.95 24.60 8.36
C PRO A 19 -13.23 23.11 8.10
N LEU A 20 -14.21 22.56 8.82
CA LEU A 20 -14.50 21.11 8.83
C LEU A 20 -14.83 20.56 7.44
N GLY A 21 -15.52 21.32 6.59
CA GLY A 21 -15.89 20.89 5.23
C GLY A 21 -14.67 20.58 4.35
N PRO A 22 -13.79 21.57 4.09
CA PRO A 22 -12.55 21.35 3.34
C PRO A 22 -11.62 20.31 3.99
N ALA A 23 -11.54 20.27 5.32
CA ALA A 23 -10.74 19.30 6.04
C ALA A 23 -11.23 17.86 5.82
N LEU A 24 -12.55 17.63 5.89
CA LEU A 24 -13.16 16.33 5.64
C LEU A 24 -12.98 15.90 4.18
N SER A 25 -13.15 16.81 3.23
CA SER A 25 -12.93 16.52 1.80
C SER A 25 -11.48 16.13 1.53
N LEU A 26 -10.49 16.84 2.07
CA LEU A 26 -9.08 16.48 1.95
C LEU A 26 -8.75 15.15 2.63
N ALA A 27 -9.31 14.90 3.82
CA ALA A 27 -9.12 13.64 4.52
C ALA A 27 -9.61 12.45 3.69
N LEU A 28 -10.78 12.56 3.07
CA LEU A 28 -11.31 11.54 2.15
C LEU A 28 -10.40 11.35 0.94
N GLN A 29 -9.85 12.43 0.36
CA GLN A 29 -8.90 12.32 -0.75
C GLN A 29 -7.63 11.56 -0.37
N HIS A 30 -7.08 11.79 0.82
CA HIS A 30 -5.93 11.06 1.32
C HIS A 30 -6.23 9.57 1.54
N VAL A 31 -7.40 9.24 2.09
CA VAL A 31 -7.83 7.85 2.25
C VAL A 31 -7.95 7.15 0.89
N VAL A 32 -8.62 7.80 -0.07
CA VAL A 32 -8.80 7.27 -1.43
C VAL A 32 -7.45 7.08 -2.14
N ALA A 33 -6.51 8.03 -2.00
CA ALA A 33 -5.19 7.91 -2.60
C ALA A 33 -4.34 6.80 -1.96
N MET A 34 -4.51 6.55 -0.66
CA MET A 34 -3.70 5.60 0.11
C MET A 34 -4.22 4.15 0.04
N ILE A 35 -5.55 3.95 -0.03
CA ILE A 35 -6.18 2.64 0.21
C ILE A 35 -5.60 1.55 -0.68
N VAL A 36 -5.40 1.83 -1.97
CA VAL A 36 -4.87 0.85 -2.92
C VAL A 36 -3.43 0.49 -2.55
N GLY A 37 -2.58 1.47 -2.28
CA GLY A 37 -1.20 1.24 -1.88
C GLY A 37 -1.06 0.44 -0.58
N CYS A 38 -1.99 0.58 0.36
CA CYS A 38 -1.98 -0.18 1.59
C CYS A 38 -2.55 -1.59 1.45
N VAL A 39 -3.60 -1.78 0.65
CA VAL A 39 -4.28 -3.06 0.54
C VAL A 39 -3.55 -4.03 -0.39
N THR A 40 -2.93 -3.54 -1.46
CA THR A 40 -2.29 -4.40 -2.48
C THR A 40 -1.19 -5.32 -1.92
N PRO A 41 -0.22 -4.86 -1.11
CA PRO A 41 0.78 -5.75 -0.51
C PRO A 41 0.18 -6.87 0.34
N ALA A 42 -0.86 -6.55 1.13
CA ALA A 42 -1.54 -7.54 1.97
C ALA A 42 -2.25 -8.59 1.12
N ILE A 43 -2.92 -8.19 0.03
CA ILE A 43 -3.55 -9.12 -0.92
C ILE A 43 -2.51 -10.04 -1.56
N ILE A 44 -1.39 -9.46 -2.02
CA ILE A 44 -0.33 -10.24 -2.69
C ILE A 44 0.19 -11.33 -1.76
N VAL A 45 0.59 -10.96 -0.54
CA VAL A 45 1.15 -11.91 0.44
C VAL A 45 0.11 -12.95 0.86
N ALA A 46 -1.16 -12.55 1.06
CA ALA A 46 -2.21 -13.47 1.47
C ALA A 46 -2.53 -14.52 0.38
N ASN A 47 -2.46 -14.11 -0.89
CA ASN A 47 -2.65 -14.99 -2.04
C ASN A 47 -1.45 -15.93 -2.24
N THR A 48 -0.21 -15.44 -2.11
CA THR A 48 0.98 -16.32 -2.21
C THR A 48 1.06 -17.31 -1.05
N ALA A 49 0.63 -16.92 0.15
CA ALA A 49 0.55 -17.82 1.30
C ALA A 49 -0.64 -18.79 1.26
N GLY A 50 -1.48 -18.75 0.21
CA GLY A 50 -2.60 -19.68 0.04
C GLY A 50 -3.70 -19.59 1.10
N LEU A 51 -3.84 -18.45 1.78
CA LEU A 51 -4.76 -18.32 2.92
C LEU A 51 -6.23 -18.53 2.52
N ALA A 52 -7.07 -19.00 3.45
CA ALA A 52 -8.51 -19.07 3.23
C ALA A 52 -9.11 -17.65 3.12
N GLN A 53 -10.23 -17.51 2.40
CA GLN A 53 -10.85 -16.20 2.14
C GLN A 53 -11.13 -15.39 3.43
N SER A 54 -11.59 -16.06 4.49
CA SER A 54 -11.83 -15.42 5.80
C SER A 54 -10.55 -14.83 6.41
N GLN A 55 -9.43 -15.57 6.32
CA GLN A 55 -8.13 -15.12 6.81
C GLN A 55 -7.53 -14.01 5.95
N ARG A 56 -7.73 -14.04 4.63
CA ARG A 56 -7.32 -12.95 3.72
C ARG A 56 -8.01 -11.64 4.10
N VAL A 57 -9.33 -11.68 4.29
CA VAL A 57 -10.12 -10.50 4.68
C VAL A 57 -9.66 -9.99 6.04
N LEU A 58 -9.46 -10.87 7.02
CA LEU A 58 -8.97 -10.49 8.34
C LEU A 58 -7.58 -9.83 8.27
N LEU A 59 -6.66 -10.36 7.45
CA LEU A 59 -5.32 -9.81 7.28
C LEU A 59 -5.37 -8.39 6.67
N ILE A 60 -6.19 -8.21 5.63
CA ILE A 60 -6.38 -6.91 4.98
C ILE A 60 -6.95 -5.90 5.98
N GLN A 61 -8.00 -6.27 6.73
CA GLN A 61 -8.62 -5.40 7.73
C GLN A 61 -7.63 -5.04 8.85
N THR A 62 -6.92 -6.03 9.39
CA THR A 62 -5.92 -5.80 10.44
C THR A 62 -4.82 -4.88 9.94
N SER A 63 -4.38 -5.03 8.70
CA SER A 63 -3.36 -4.16 8.10
C SER A 63 -3.79 -2.70 7.98
N LEU A 64 -5.06 -2.44 7.61
CA LEU A 64 -5.62 -1.09 7.53
C LEU A 64 -5.76 -0.45 8.91
N VAL A 65 -6.21 -1.21 9.91
CA VAL A 65 -6.34 -0.74 11.29
C VAL A 65 -4.96 -0.38 11.87
N VAL A 66 -3.96 -1.25 11.69
CA VAL A 66 -2.60 -0.99 12.17
C VAL A 66 -1.96 0.20 11.44
N ALA A 67 -2.21 0.37 10.14
CA ALA A 67 -1.76 1.54 9.38
C ALA A 67 -2.39 2.84 9.90
N ALA A 68 -3.69 2.82 10.23
CA ALA A 68 -4.38 3.97 10.81
C ALA A 68 -3.83 4.32 12.20
N ILE A 69 -3.63 3.33 13.07
CA ILE A 69 -3.03 3.51 14.40
C ILE A 69 -1.60 4.05 14.28
N SER A 70 -0.79 3.50 13.36
CA SER A 70 0.59 3.94 13.14
C SER A 70 0.64 5.39 12.63
N THR A 71 -0.27 5.76 11.74
CA THR A 71 -0.41 7.14 11.25
C THR A 71 -0.83 8.08 12.38
N LEU A 72 -1.74 7.66 13.27
CA LEU A 72 -2.15 8.42 14.45
C LEU A 72 -0.95 8.68 15.38
N PHE A 73 -0.14 7.66 15.68
CA PHE A 73 1.06 7.80 16.49
C PHE A 73 2.12 8.68 15.83
N GLN A 74 2.22 8.66 14.50
CA GLN A 74 3.15 9.50 13.76
C GLN A 74 2.75 10.99 13.80
N LEU A 75 1.44 11.26 13.77
CA LEU A 75 0.82 12.59 13.77
C LEU A 75 0.73 13.20 15.18
N PHE A 76 0.37 12.39 16.18
CA PHE A 76 0.22 12.80 17.58
C PHE A 76 1.36 12.22 18.43
N PRO A 77 2.53 12.88 18.46
CA PRO A 77 3.70 12.30 19.09
C PRO A 77 3.50 12.22 20.60
N ILE A 78 3.59 11.01 21.14
CA ILE A 78 3.54 10.78 22.58
C ILE A 78 4.92 11.11 23.14
N SER A 79 4.98 12.18 23.93
CA SER A 79 6.21 12.60 24.61
C SER A 79 6.29 11.93 25.97
N PHE A 80 7.06 10.84 26.08
CA PHE A 80 7.37 10.25 27.39
C PHE A 80 8.63 10.92 27.95
N ARG A 81 8.55 11.46 29.18
CA ARG A 81 9.69 12.00 29.94
C ARG A 81 10.33 13.26 29.33
N GLY A 82 9.59 14.38 29.35
CA GLY A 82 10.17 15.74 29.42
C GLY A 82 11.02 16.24 28.24
N ARG A 83 10.71 15.87 26.99
CA ARG A 83 11.34 16.27 25.69
C ARG A 83 12.42 15.35 25.11
N LYS A 84 12.97 14.37 25.82
CA LYS A 84 14.09 13.54 25.29
C LYS A 84 13.66 12.39 24.38
N PHE A 85 12.50 11.77 24.62
CA PHE A 85 11.98 10.69 23.78
C PHE A 85 10.59 11.06 23.27
N ARG A 86 10.48 11.21 21.95
CA ARG A 86 9.22 11.45 21.25
C ARG A 86 8.98 10.24 20.35
N PHE A 87 7.91 9.50 20.61
CA PHE A 87 7.40 8.50 19.67
C PHE A 87 6.50 9.23 18.68
N GLY A 88 6.87 9.20 17.39
CA GLY A 88 6.19 9.93 16.33
C GLY A 88 6.88 11.25 15.95
N SER A 89 6.74 11.65 14.68
CA SER A 89 7.39 12.87 14.16
C SER A 89 6.65 14.16 14.49
N GLY A 90 5.33 14.10 14.75
CA GLY A 90 4.49 15.31 14.79
C GLY A 90 4.37 16.00 13.44
N LEU A 91 4.59 15.27 12.35
CA LEU A 91 4.47 15.71 10.97
C LEU A 91 3.34 14.92 10.29
N PRO A 92 2.70 15.48 9.25
CA PRO A 92 1.66 14.82 8.47
C PRO A 92 2.27 13.73 7.58
N VAL A 93 2.67 12.62 8.20
CA VAL A 93 3.26 11.45 7.55
C VAL A 93 2.29 10.30 7.67
N ILE A 94 1.79 9.88 6.52
CA ILE A 94 0.88 8.75 6.38
C ILE A 94 1.70 7.45 6.37
N ILE A 95 1.40 6.51 7.25
CA ILE A 95 2.12 5.23 7.37
C ILE A 95 1.30 4.12 6.71
N GLY A 96 1.87 3.50 5.68
CA GLY A 96 1.29 2.36 4.97
C GLY A 96 2.20 1.13 4.96
N ILE A 97 1.73 0.07 4.29
CA ILE A 97 2.52 -1.15 4.10
C ILE A 97 3.60 -0.88 3.04
N SER A 98 4.83 -1.34 3.30
CA SER A 98 5.93 -1.15 2.37
C SER A 98 5.96 -2.26 1.31
N PHE A 99 5.93 -1.86 0.04
CA PHE A 99 6.13 -2.74 -1.10
C PHE A 99 7.53 -3.35 -1.16
N ALA A 100 8.51 -2.77 -0.46
CA ALA A 100 9.90 -3.23 -0.45
C ALA A 100 10.04 -4.67 0.08
N TYR A 101 9.15 -5.09 0.98
CA TYR A 101 9.24 -6.40 1.61
C TYR A 101 8.41 -7.47 0.90
N VAL A 102 7.55 -7.09 -0.05
CA VAL A 102 6.66 -8.04 -0.74
C VAL A 102 7.45 -9.19 -1.39
N PRO A 103 8.54 -8.94 -2.16
CA PRO A 103 9.30 -10.05 -2.75
C PRO A 103 9.89 -11.01 -1.71
N SER A 104 10.43 -10.48 -0.61
CA SER A 104 10.98 -11.29 0.49
C SER A 104 9.90 -12.08 1.22
N MET A 105 8.72 -11.50 1.42
CA MET A 105 7.58 -12.18 2.04
C MET A 105 7.01 -13.26 1.14
N GLN A 106 6.95 -13.06 -0.18
CA GLN A 106 6.56 -14.09 -1.15
C GLN A 106 7.52 -15.28 -1.10
N ALA A 107 8.83 -15.03 -1.10
CA ALA A 107 9.84 -16.08 -0.99
C ALA A 107 9.73 -16.88 0.32
N LEU A 108 9.39 -16.23 1.43
CA LEU A 108 9.13 -16.92 2.71
C LEU A 108 7.79 -17.65 2.74
N ALA A 109 6.76 -17.14 2.06
CA ALA A 109 5.45 -17.76 1.98
C ALA A 109 5.50 -19.10 1.24
N GLU A 110 6.38 -19.23 0.24
CA GLU A 110 6.60 -20.45 -0.54
C GLU A 110 7.42 -21.52 0.21
N GLN A 111 8.10 -21.14 1.30
CA GLN A 111 8.84 -22.06 2.16
C GLN A 111 7.93 -22.66 3.25
N GLU A 112 8.33 -23.79 3.86
CA GLU A 112 7.51 -24.56 4.81
C GLU A 112 7.00 -23.78 6.04
N GLY A 113 7.62 -22.63 6.36
CA GLY A 113 7.21 -21.78 7.48
C GLY A 113 6.00 -20.89 7.20
N GLY A 114 5.61 -20.70 5.93
CA GLY A 114 4.42 -19.94 5.52
C GLY A 114 4.21 -18.62 6.28
N MET A 115 2.98 -18.37 6.75
CA MET A 115 2.65 -17.15 7.51
C MET A 115 3.34 -17.04 8.87
N ALA A 116 3.67 -18.16 9.52
CA ALA A 116 4.32 -18.15 10.83
C ALA A 116 5.77 -17.63 10.72
N ALA A 117 6.50 -18.07 9.69
CA ALA A 117 7.83 -17.57 9.38
C ALA A 117 7.80 -16.08 9.02
N ILE A 118 6.82 -15.64 8.22
CA ILE A 118 6.64 -14.22 7.90
C ILE A 118 6.40 -13.39 9.16
N ALA A 119 5.52 -13.83 10.06
CA ALA A 119 5.24 -13.13 11.32
C ALA A 119 6.48 -13.05 12.22
N GLY A 120 7.23 -14.15 12.37
CA GLY A 120 8.50 -14.17 13.11
C GLY A 120 9.55 -13.23 12.51
N ALA A 121 9.71 -13.27 11.19
CA ALA A 121 10.63 -12.40 10.45
C ALA A 121 10.25 -10.92 10.58
N MET A 122 8.96 -10.58 10.57
CA MET A 122 8.47 -9.22 10.79
C MET A 122 8.80 -8.71 12.21
N ILE A 123 8.65 -9.55 13.23
CA ILE A 123 8.94 -9.17 14.63
C ILE A 123 10.44 -8.89 14.79
N VAL A 124 11.29 -9.83 14.34
CA VAL A 124 12.75 -9.67 14.41
C VAL A 124 13.22 -8.49 13.54
N GLY A 125 12.71 -8.37 12.32
CA GLY A 125 13.01 -7.26 11.41
C GLY A 125 12.60 -5.91 11.99
N GLY A 126 11.44 -5.83 12.66
CA GLY A 126 10.98 -4.63 13.35
C GLY A 126 11.90 -4.23 14.51
N ALA A 127 12.36 -5.20 15.31
CA ALA A 127 13.31 -4.94 16.39
C ALA A 127 14.66 -4.43 15.87
N ILE A 128 15.18 -5.03 14.79
CA ILE A 128 16.41 -4.58 14.13
C ILE A 128 16.23 -3.17 13.54
N ALA A 129 15.10 -2.91 12.86
CA ALA A 129 14.80 -1.59 12.30
C ALA A 129 14.74 -0.52 13.39
N PHE A 130 14.17 -0.83 14.56
CA PHE A 130 14.15 0.07 15.71
C PHE A 130 15.56 0.41 16.19
N ILE A 131 16.45 -0.58 16.32
CA ILE A 131 17.86 -0.38 16.69
C ILE A 131 18.59 0.48 15.65
N ILE A 132 18.46 0.15 14.36
CA ILE A 132 19.06 0.89 13.25
C ILE A 132 18.54 2.34 13.21
N GLY A 133 17.27 2.56 13.57
CA GLY A 133 16.65 3.88 13.65
C GLY A 133 17.43 4.88 14.51
N PHE A 134 18.04 4.44 15.61
CA PHE A 134 18.89 5.30 16.45
C PHE A 134 20.16 5.79 15.74
N PHE A 135 20.68 5.00 14.78
CA PHE A 135 21.93 5.29 14.06
C PHE A 135 21.70 5.86 12.65
N VAL A 136 20.45 6.20 12.29
CA VAL A 136 20.07 6.58 10.92
C VAL A 136 20.89 7.75 10.35
N LYS A 137 21.31 8.70 11.20
CA LYS A 137 22.12 9.86 10.78
C LYS A 137 23.49 9.46 10.21
N ARG A 138 24.10 8.41 10.75
CA ARG A 138 25.41 7.91 10.31
C ARG A 138 25.26 7.02 9.08
N ILE A 139 24.21 6.19 9.07
CA ILE A 139 23.93 5.23 7.98
C ILE A 139 23.51 5.95 6.69
N ARG A 140 22.76 7.05 6.75
CA ARG A 140 22.32 7.79 5.55
C ARG A 140 23.47 8.23 4.64
N LYS A 141 24.69 8.41 5.17
CA LYS A 141 25.87 8.73 4.35
C LYS A 141 26.29 7.58 3.42
N LEU A 142 25.96 6.34 3.76
CA LEU A 142 26.26 5.14 2.97
C LEU A 142 25.27 4.92 1.83
N PHE A 143 24.14 5.63 1.84
CA PHE A 143 23.09 5.51 0.83
C PHE A 143 22.93 6.85 0.09
N PRO A 144 23.89 7.20 -0.80
CA PRO A 144 23.71 8.35 -1.69
C PRO A 144 22.49 8.16 -2.58
N PRO A 145 21.93 9.25 -3.16
CA PRO A 145 20.70 9.20 -3.95
C PRO A 145 20.71 8.16 -5.08
N MET A 146 21.88 7.91 -5.67
CA MET A 146 22.06 6.87 -6.70
C MET A 146 21.73 5.47 -6.18
N ILE A 147 22.17 5.10 -4.97
CA ILE A 147 21.89 3.77 -4.39
C ILE A 147 20.41 3.68 -4.01
N THR A 148 19.86 4.71 -3.38
CA THR A 148 18.44 4.72 -3.01
C THR A 148 17.54 4.60 -4.24
N GLY A 149 17.86 5.33 -5.32
CA GLY A 149 17.13 5.24 -6.59
C GLY A 149 17.20 3.83 -7.20
N THR A 150 18.38 3.23 -7.26
CA THR A 150 18.55 1.87 -7.77
C THR A 150 17.78 0.84 -6.93
N VAL A 151 17.80 0.95 -5.60
CA VAL A 151 17.05 0.02 -4.72
C VAL A 151 15.53 0.16 -4.92
N VAL A 152 15.02 1.39 -5.05
CA VAL A 152 13.59 1.60 -5.33
C VAL A 152 13.21 1.07 -6.71
N PHE A 153 14.08 1.26 -7.71
CA PHE A 153 13.88 0.73 -9.05
C PHE A 153 13.88 -0.80 -9.06
N THR A 154 14.80 -1.46 -8.36
CA THR A 154 14.83 -2.92 -8.28
C THR A 154 13.63 -3.48 -7.53
N ILE A 155 13.14 -2.81 -6.48
CA ILE A 155 11.86 -3.17 -5.82
C ILE A 155 10.72 -3.15 -6.85
N GLY A 156 10.64 -2.10 -7.66
CA GLY A 156 9.63 -1.99 -8.72
C GLY A 156 9.72 -3.11 -9.75
N LEU A 157 10.92 -3.40 -10.25
CA LEU A 157 11.15 -4.49 -11.21
C LEU A 157 10.81 -5.86 -10.62
N SER A 158 11.14 -6.12 -9.36
CA SER A 158 10.83 -7.39 -8.69
C SER A 158 9.32 -7.64 -8.53
N LEU A 159 8.49 -6.60 -8.56
CA LEU A 159 7.04 -6.72 -8.51
C LEU A 159 6.40 -6.92 -9.89
N TYR A 160 7.16 -6.73 -10.96
CA TYR A 160 6.67 -6.85 -12.34
C TYR A 160 6.12 -8.26 -12.67
N PRO A 161 6.78 -9.37 -12.27
CA PRO A 161 6.22 -10.70 -12.48
C PRO A 161 4.89 -10.89 -11.75
N THR A 162 4.78 -10.39 -10.52
CA THR A 162 3.51 -10.42 -9.78
C THR A 162 2.44 -9.61 -10.52
N ALA A 163 2.75 -8.42 -11.02
CA ALA A 163 1.79 -7.62 -11.79
C ALA A 163 1.30 -8.34 -13.06
N ILE A 164 2.21 -8.92 -13.86
CA ILE A 164 1.85 -9.69 -15.05
C ILE A 164 0.95 -10.88 -14.71
N ASN A 165 1.30 -11.62 -13.67
CA ASN A 165 0.52 -12.78 -13.24
C ASN A 165 -0.91 -12.38 -12.83
N TYR A 166 -1.09 -11.19 -12.23
CA TYR A 166 -2.41 -10.66 -11.92
C TYR A 166 -3.14 -10.16 -13.17
N MET A 167 -2.45 -9.53 -14.12
CA MET A 167 -3.03 -9.12 -15.41
C MET A 167 -3.48 -10.32 -16.26
N ALA A 168 -2.79 -11.45 -16.15
CA ALA A 168 -3.16 -12.69 -16.81
C ALA A 168 -4.36 -13.41 -16.13
N GLY A 169 -4.88 -12.91 -15.01
CA GLY A 169 -6.03 -13.50 -14.31
C GLY A 169 -5.70 -14.19 -13.00
N GLY A 170 -4.46 -14.15 -12.53
CA GLY A 170 -4.01 -14.74 -11.27
C GLY A 170 -3.66 -16.23 -11.40
N THR A 171 -2.48 -16.62 -10.91
CA THR A 171 -1.95 -17.99 -11.04
C THR A 171 -2.81 -19.07 -10.39
N ALA A 172 -3.71 -18.69 -9.47
CA ALA A 172 -4.64 -19.59 -8.80
C ALA A 172 -5.86 -19.99 -9.66
N ASN A 173 -6.12 -19.32 -10.79
CA ASN A 173 -7.29 -19.57 -11.64
C ASN A 173 -6.95 -20.53 -12.78
N THR A 174 -6.76 -21.82 -12.45
CA THR A 174 -6.53 -22.88 -13.44
C THR A 174 -7.83 -23.33 -14.11
N TYR A 175 -7.74 -23.91 -15.31
CA TYR A 175 -8.89 -24.38 -16.08
C TYR A 175 -9.81 -25.32 -15.27
N ASP A 176 -9.21 -26.26 -14.53
CA ASP A 176 -9.95 -27.24 -13.72
C ASP A 176 -10.73 -26.59 -12.55
N LEU A 177 -10.13 -25.57 -11.90
CA LEU A 177 -10.78 -24.85 -10.81
C LEU A 177 -11.88 -23.90 -11.30
N VAL A 178 -11.72 -23.29 -12.48
CA VAL A 178 -12.64 -22.27 -13.02
C VAL A 178 -13.79 -22.93 -13.78
N VAL A 179 -13.49 -23.84 -14.70
CA VAL A 179 -14.46 -24.49 -15.60
C VAL A 179 -15.00 -25.77 -14.96
N GLY A 180 -14.13 -26.58 -14.34
CA GLY A 180 -14.49 -27.87 -13.75
C GLY A 180 -15.25 -27.76 -12.43
N LEU A 181 -14.69 -27.07 -11.43
CA LEU A 181 -15.27 -27.00 -10.08
C LEU A 181 -16.26 -25.85 -9.87
N LYS A 182 -16.02 -24.69 -10.50
CA LYS A 182 -16.84 -23.49 -10.27
C LYS A 182 -17.86 -23.24 -11.38
N GLY A 183 -17.82 -23.99 -12.48
CA GLY A 183 -18.75 -23.86 -13.60
C GLY A 183 -18.73 -22.46 -14.25
N MET A 184 -17.62 -21.74 -14.12
CA MET A 184 -17.47 -20.38 -14.60
C MET A 184 -16.82 -20.35 -15.99
N THR A 185 -16.99 -19.24 -16.71
CA THR A 185 -16.56 -19.09 -18.10
C THR A 185 -15.03 -19.20 -18.24
N GLU A 186 -14.57 -19.79 -19.36
CA GLU A 186 -13.15 -19.89 -19.75
C GLU A 186 -12.42 -18.54 -19.80
N ALA A 187 -13.18 -17.43 -19.89
CA ALA A 187 -12.67 -16.07 -19.81
C ALA A 187 -11.91 -15.78 -18.51
N MET A 188 -12.20 -16.49 -17.41
CA MET A 188 -11.51 -16.30 -16.13
C MET A 188 -10.29 -17.21 -15.93
N VAL A 189 -9.93 -18.01 -16.93
CA VAL A 189 -8.75 -18.86 -16.87
C VAL A 189 -7.49 -18.02 -17.01
N TYR A 190 -6.45 -18.40 -16.27
CA TYR A 190 -5.14 -17.78 -16.36
C TYR A 190 -4.63 -17.76 -17.82
N GLY A 191 -4.23 -16.59 -18.30
CA GLY A 191 -3.73 -16.36 -19.66
C GLY A 191 -4.81 -16.11 -20.71
N SER A 192 -6.10 -16.00 -20.34
CA SER A 192 -7.17 -15.65 -21.28
C SER A 192 -6.95 -14.27 -21.90
N TRP A 193 -7.33 -14.09 -23.16
CA TRP A 193 -7.22 -12.80 -23.85
C TRP A 193 -8.12 -11.72 -23.21
N GLN A 194 -9.24 -12.13 -22.61
CA GLN A 194 -10.15 -11.21 -21.90
C GLN A 194 -9.48 -10.57 -20.69
N ASN A 195 -8.72 -11.33 -19.90
CA ASN A 195 -7.98 -10.79 -18.75
C ASN A 195 -6.97 -9.72 -19.18
N TRP A 196 -6.25 -9.97 -20.28
CA TRP A 196 -5.33 -9.00 -20.87
C TRP A 196 -6.03 -7.74 -21.38
N VAL A 197 -7.19 -7.88 -22.01
CA VAL A 197 -7.98 -6.74 -22.49
C VAL A 197 -8.47 -5.87 -21.32
N ILE A 198 -9.04 -6.48 -20.28
CA ILE A 198 -9.48 -5.77 -19.08
C ILE A 198 -8.30 -5.05 -18.42
N ALA A 199 -7.15 -5.73 -18.30
CA ALA A 199 -5.95 -5.16 -17.71
C ALA A 199 -5.41 -3.96 -18.51
N LEU A 200 -5.38 -4.05 -19.85
CA LEU A 200 -4.95 -2.96 -20.73
C LEU A 200 -5.91 -1.76 -20.70
N ILE A 201 -7.23 -2.00 -20.71
CA ILE A 201 -8.23 -0.94 -20.59
C ILE A 201 -8.09 -0.24 -19.23
N THR A 202 -8.00 -1.02 -18.15
CA THR A 202 -7.80 -0.49 -16.79
C THR A 202 -6.54 0.37 -16.72
N LEU A 203 -5.42 -0.12 -17.27
CA LEU A 203 -4.16 0.63 -17.33
C LEU A 203 -4.29 1.93 -18.14
N ALA A 204 -4.94 1.88 -19.31
CA ALA A 204 -5.15 3.04 -20.16
C ALA A 204 -5.96 4.12 -19.44
N VAL A 205 -7.01 3.74 -18.71
CA VAL A 205 -7.82 4.66 -17.90
C VAL A 205 -6.98 5.29 -16.79
N VAL A 206 -6.19 4.49 -16.06
CA VAL A 206 -5.31 5.01 -15.00
C VAL A 206 -4.30 6.01 -15.57
N VAL A 207 -3.64 5.68 -16.68
CA VAL A 207 -2.65 6.56 -17.33
C VAL A 207 -3.29 7.85 -17.84
N ALA A 208 -4.44 7.74 -18.51
CA ALA A 208 -5.17 8.91 -19.01
C ALA A 208 -5.61 9.84 -17.88
N LEU A 209 -6.18 9.30 -16.80
CA LEU A 209 -6.57 10.09 -15.63
C LEU A 209 -5.36 10.69 -14.90
N ASN A 210 -4.25 9.97 -14.80
CA ASN A 210 -3.05 10.48 -14.14
C ASN A 210 -2.42 11.64 -14.94
N HIS A 211 -2.41 11.56 -16.27
CA HIS A 211 -1.81 12.59 -17.11
C HIS A 211 -2.74 13.79 -17.36
N TYR A 212 -4.01 13.56 -17.68
CA TYR A 212 -4.94 14.60 -18.13
C TYR A 212 -5.86 15.16 -17.04
N ALA A 213 -6.12 14.42 -15.96
CA ALA A 213 -7.05 14.89 -14.92
C ALA A 213 -6.39 15.91 -13.97
N LYS A 214 -7.23 16.69 -13.30
CA LYS A 214 -6.84 17.67 -12.28
C LYS A 214 -7.51 17.35 -10.95
N GLY A 215 -6.86 17.72 -9.85
CA GLY A 215 -7.40 17.58 -8.49
C GLY A 215 -7.64 16.11 -8.09
N ILE A 216 -8.83 15.83 -7.57
CA ILE A 216 -9.22 14.54 -6.96
C ILE A 216 -9.11 13.39 -7.96
N CYS A 217 -9.52 13.60 -9.21
CA CYS A 217 -9.50 12.55 -10.23
C CYS A 217 -8.07 12.06 -10.56
N LYS A 218 -7.06 12.93 -10.41
CA LYS A 218 -5.65 12.55 -10.58
C LYS A 218 -5.15 11.72 -9.39
N LEU A 219 -5.46 12.15 -8.18
CA LEU A 219 -5.10 11.44 -6.94
C LEU A 219 -5.81 10.07 -6.82
N ALA A 220 -7.07 10.00 -7.25
CA ALA A 220 -7.91 8.80 -7.22
C ALA A 220 -7.84 7.97 -8.51
N SER A 221 -6.95 8.31 -9.45
CA SER A 221 -6.86 7.69 -10.79
C SER A 221 -6.78 6.17 -10.73
N ILE A 222 -6.01 5.62 -9.78
CA ILE A 222 -5.87 4.18 -9.57
C ILE A 222 -7.21 3.56 -9.10
N LEU A 223 -7.89 4.17 -8.13
CA LEU A 223 -9.18 3.68 -7.64
C LEU A 223 -10.26 3.73 -8.73
N ILE A 224 -10.32 4.85 -9.47
CA ILE A 224 -11.27 5.02 -10.59
C ILE A 224 -10.98 3.99 -11.69
N GLY A 225 -9.71 3.78 -12.03
CA GLY A 225 -9.31 2.74 -12.98
C GLY A 225 -9.80 1.35 -12.57
N MET A 226 -9.65 0.98 -11.30
CA MET A 226 -10.16 -0.30 -10.79
C MET A 226 -11.69 -0.38 -10.85
N LEU A 227 -12.43 0.71 -10.57
CA LEU A 227 -13.89 0.73 -10.69
C LEU A 227 -14.34 0.55 -12.14
N VAL A 228 -13.66 1.19 -13.09
CA VAL A 228 -13.94 1.03 -14.52
C VAL A 228 -13.63 -0.40 -14.96
N GLY A 229 -12.47 -0.94 -14.55
CA GLY A 229 -12.10 -2.33 -14.84
C GLY A 229 -13.04 -3.37 -14.24
N TYR A 230 -13.65 -3.08 -13.08
CA TYR A 230 -14.64 -3.95 -12.45
C TYR A 230 -16.02 -3.90 -13.12
N GLY A 231 -16.34 -2.79 -13.80
CA GLY A 231 -17.64 -2.60 -14.47
C GLY A 231 -17.70 -3.16 -15.89
N ILE A 232 -16.56 -3.58 -16.45
CA ILE A 232 -16.43 -4.21 -17.78
C ILE A 232 -16.42 -5.72 -17.60
#